data_AF-A0A534CN01-F1
#
_entry.id   AF-A0A534CN01-F1
#
_cell.length_a   1.000
_cell.length_b   1.000
_cell.length_c   1.000
_cell.angle_alpha   90.00
_cell.angle_beta   90.00
_cell.angle_gamma   90.00
#
_symmetry.space_group_name_H-M   'P 1'
#
loop_
_entity.id
_entity.type
_entity.pdbx_description
1 polymer ?
#
loop_
_entity_poly.entity_id
_entity_poly.type
_entity_poly.pdbx_seq_one_letter_code
_entity_poly.pdbx_strand_id
1 'polypeptide(L)'
;ALTRGGWTNPNGLQRPGLQRVAYFFENGTLRREYWTVLDPTQSNTTVKRDLMTRLLGVTVRYMDQSLQWQDQWPPITVAGAFAQEATLRGRPIAVEITLDTEDWGKVVRIVEVAG
;
A
#
# COMPACT_ATOMS: atom_id res chain seq x y z
N ALA A 1 -4.25 -1.21 2.54
CA ALA A 1 -3.74 -2.41 1.85
C ALA A 1 -3.90 -2.25 0.33
N LEU A 2 -3.05 -2.87 -0.49
CA LEU A 2 -3.10 -2.76 -1.95
C LEU A 2 -2.82 -4.12 -2.62
N THR A 3 -3.16 -4.23 -3.91
CA THR A 3 -2.83 -5.40 -4.74
C THR A 3 -1.74 -5.03 -5.74
N ARG A 4 -0.70 -5.86 -5.87
CA ARG A 4 0.40 -5.68 -6.81
C ARG A 4 0.69 -6.96 -7.59
N GLY A 5 1.51 -6.86 -8.63
CA GLY A 5 2.08 -8.03 -9.29
C GLY A 5 2.78 -8.97 -8.29
N GLY A 6 2.65 -10.27 -8.51
CA GLY A 6 3.27 -11.31 -7.71
C GLY A 6 4.79 -11.40 -7.90
N TRP A 7 5.38 -12.51 -7.49
CA TRP A 7 6.79 -12.79 -7.74
C TRP A 7 6.98 -13.42 -9.13
N THR A 8 8.11 -13.12 -9.77
CA THR A 8 8.52 -13.73 -11.04
C THR A 8 8.40 -15.24 -10.95
N ASN A 9 7.61 -15.85 -11.85
CA ASN A 9 7.28 -17.28 -11.85
C ASN A 9 7.87 -18.00 -13.07
N PRO A 10 9.21 -18.06 -13.22
CA PRO A 10 9.83 -18.64 -14.41
C PRO A 10 9.56 -20.15 -14.54
N ASN A 11 9.30 -20.83 -13.43
CA ASN A 11 9.06 -22.28 -13.38
C ASN A 11 7.58 -22.68 -13.53
N GLY A 12 6.69 -21.71 -13.81
CA GLY A 12 5.27 -22.00 -14.08
C GLY A 12 4.50 -22.65 -12.91
N LEU A 13 4.92 -22.42 -11.67
CA LEU A 13 4.21 -22.95 -10.49
C LEU A 13 2.76 -22.45 -10.49
N GLN A 14 1.79 -23.30 -10.13
CA GLN A 14 0.40 -22.88 -9.95
C GLN A 14 0.27 -21.98 -8.71
N ARG A 15 0.50 -20.68 -8.90
CA ARG A 15 0.35 -19.65 -7.87
C ARG A 15 -0.25 -18.39 -8.48
N PRO A 16 -1.01 -17.60 -7.72
CA PRO A 16 -1.56 -16.34 -8.20
C PRO A 16 -0.45 -15.40 -8.72
N GLY A 17 -0.68 -14.80 -9.88
CA GLY A 17 0.19 -13.77 -10.43
C GLY A 17 0.07 -12.41 -9.73
N LEU A 18 -0.82 -12.30 -8.74
CA LEU A 18 -1.10 -11.10 -7.96
C LEU A 18 -0.92 -11.39 -6.47
N GLN A 19 -0.56 -10.36 -5.70
CA GLN A 19 -0.43 -10.45 -4.25
C GLN A 19 -1.10 -9.25 -3.58
N ARG A 20 -1.92 -9.54 -2.57
CA ARG A 20 -2.43 -8.53 -1.64
C ARG A 20 -1.38 -8.27 -0.55
N VAL A 21 -1.07 -7.00 -0.30
CA VAL A 21 -0.07 -6.58 0.70
C VAL A 21 -0.62 -5.44 1.56
N ALA A 22 -0.15 -5.38 2.81
CA ALA A 22 -0.43 -4.31 3.74
C ALA A 22 0.85 -3.89 4.46
N TYR A 23 0.89 -2.65 4.92
CA TYR A 23 1.98 -2.09 5.70
C TYR A 23 1.41 -1.52 6.98
N PHE A 24 2.10 -1.76 8.08
CA PHE A 24 1.70 -1.34 9.41
C PHE A 24 2.89 -0.70 10.11
N PHE A 25 2.66 0.43 10.76
CA PHE A 25 3.64 1.06 11.62
C PHE A 25 3.15 0.94 13.05
N GLU A 26 3.91 0.23 13.88
CA GLU A 26 3.56 -0.03 15.28
C GLU A 26 4.84 -0.15 16.11
N ASN A 27 4.86 0.46 17.30
CA ASN A 27 5.98 0.39 18.24
C ASN A 27 7.35 0.66 17.59
N GLY A 28 7.44 1.71 16.77
CA GLY A 28 8.67 2.11 16.10
C GLY A 28 9.13 1.18 14.96
N THR A 29 8.28 0.24 14.52
CA THR A 29 8.59 -0.75 13.49
C THR A 29 7.62 -0.67 12.32
N LEU A 30 8.16 -0.54 11.11
CA LEU A 30 7.41 -0.71 9.87
C LEU A 30 7.41 -2.18 9.47
N ARG A 31 6.24 -2.79 9.48
CA ARG A 31 6.00 -4.19 9.09
C ARG A 31 5.27 -4.26 7.78
N ARG A 32 5.65 -5.21 6.94
CA ARG A 32 4.90 -5.65 5.76
C ARG A 32 4.22 -6.97 6.05
N GLU A 33 2.95 -7.04 5.65
CA GLU A 33 2.16 -8.26 5.67
C GLU A 33 1.67 -8.59 4.26
N TYR A 34 1.55 -9.88 3.95
CA TYR A 34 0.94 -10.32 2.69
C TYR A 34 0.08 -11.56 2.89
N TRP A 35 -0.95 -11.69 2.06
CA TRP A 35 -1.80 -12.88 2.00
C TRP A 35 -1.25 -13.87 0.98
N THR A 36 -1.37 -15.16 1.29
CA THR A 36 -1.01 -16.26 0.36
C THR A 36 -2.08 -16.51 -0.70
N VAL A 37 -3.26 -15.90 -0.52
CA VAL A 37 -4.41 -15.92 -1.44
C VAL A 37 -4.81 -14.49 -1.82
N LEU A 38 -5.49 -14.32 -2.95
CA LEU A 38 -5.91 -12.99 -3.42
C LEU A 38 -7.17 -12.48 -2.71
N ASP A 39 -8.14 -13.37 -2.49
CA ASP A 39 -9.41 -13.11 -1.84
C ASP A 39 -9.43 -13.78 -0.45
N PRO A 40 -8.88 -13.11 0.58
CA PRO A 40 -8.81 -13.68 1.90
C PRO A 40 -10.17 -13.67 2.60
N THR A 41 -10.47 -14.76 3.31
CA THR A 41 -11.54 -14.83 4.30
C THR A 41 -10.99 -14.46 5.69
N GLN A 42 -11.87 -14.37 6.69
CA GLN A 42 -11.46 -14.08 8.08
C GLN A 42 -10.51 -15.14 8.68
N SER A 43 -10.50 -16.37 8.16
CA SER A 43 -9.62 -17.44 8.65
C SER A 43 -8.21 -17.39 8.05
N ASN A 44 -7.96 -16.55 7.04
CA ASN A 44 -6.64 -16.48 6.41
C ASN A 44 -5.67 -15.64 7.24
N THR A 45 -4.55 -16.23 7.65
CA THR A 45 -3.44 -15.53 8.29
C THR A 45 -2.51 -14.90 7.27
N THR A 46 -1.91 -13.76 7.63
CA THR A 46 -0.90 -13.08 6.83
C THR A 46 0.49 -13.59 7.16
N VAL A 47 1.38 -13.57 6.18
CA VAL A 47 2.82 -13.71 6.43
C VAL A 47 3.39 -12.33 6.73
N LYS A 48 4.10 -12.23 7.85
CA LYS A 48 4.62 -10.98 8.40
C LYS A 48 6.12 -10.87 8.20
N ARG A 49 6.59 -9.66 7.90
CA ARG A 49 8.02 -9.32 7.81
C ARG A 49 8.25 -7.90 8.30
N ASP A 50 9.06 -7.75 9.33
CA ASP A 50 9.53 -6.44 9.75
C ASP A 50 10.54 -5.92 8.72
N LEU A 51 10.31 -4.70 8.23
CA LEU A 51 11.11 -4.09 7.17
C LEU A 51 12.16 -3.14 7.73
N MET A 52 11.78 -2.36 8.74
CA MET A 52 12.63 -1.34 9.34
C MET A 52 12.15 -1.04 10.75
N THR A 53 13.10 -0.92 11.68
CA THR A 53 12.88 -0.53 13.09
C THR A 53 13.42 0.89 13.33
N ARG A 54 13.22 1.42 14.55
CA ARG A 54 13.75 2.74 14.97
C ARG A 54 13.19 3.89 14.13
N LEU A 55 11.90 3.79 13.82
CA LEU A 55 11.14 4.83 13.16
C LEU A 55 10.34 5.63 14.18
N LEU A 56 10.40 6.95 14.09
CA LEU A 56 9.60 7.88 14.86
C LEU A 56 8.20 8.05 14.25
N GLY A 57 8.08 7.88 12.93
CA GLY A 57 6.82 8.03 12.22
C GLY A 57 6.88 7.56 10.78
N VAL A 58 5.71 7.23 10.23
CA VAL A 58 5.52 6.90 8.82
C VAL A 58 4.29 7.65 8.32
N THR A 59 4.46 8.45 7.27
CA THR A 59 3.37 9.17 6.60
C THR A 59 3.30 8.77 5.15
N VAL A 60 2.09 8.59 4.64
CA VAL A 60 1.84 8.28 3.22
C VAL A 60 0.84 9.28 2.67
N ARG A 61 1.17 9.90 1.54
CA ARG A 61 0.26 10.75 0.77
C ARG A 61 0.10 10.24 -0.65
N TYR A 62 -1.02 10.58 -1.27
CA TYR A 62 -1.47 10.03 -2.54
C TYR A 62 -1.77 11.16 -3.51
N MET A 63 -1.16 11.16 -4.68
CA MET A 63 -1.45 12.15 -5.72
C MET A 63 -2.66 11.71 -6.54
N ASP A 64 -3.69 12.55 -6.61
CA ASP A 64 -4.86 12.30 -7.43
C ASP A 64 -4.67 12.70 -8.90
N GLN A 65 -5.70 12.50 -9.73
CA GLN A 65 -5.69 12.84 -11.15
C GLN A 65 -5.61 14.36 -11.43
N SER A 66 -5.91 15.20 -10.44
CA SER A 66 -5.80 16.66 -10.49
C SER A 66 -4.46 17.17 -9.96
N LEU A 67 -3.48 16.26 -9.78
CA LEU A 67 -2.15 16.54 -9.24
C LEU A 67 -2.16 17.11 -7.82
N GLN A 68 -3.23 16.83 -7.06
CA GLN A 68 -3.33 17.25 -5.65
C GLN A 68 -2.95 16.09 -4.73
N TRP A 69 -2.23 16.43 -3.66
CA TRP A 69 -1.87 15.46 -2.63
C TRP A 69 -3.01 15.27 -1.64
N GLN A 70 -3.32 14.01 -1.37
CA GLN A 70 -4.37 13.55 -0.47
C GLN A 70 -3.74 12.72 0.66
N ASP A 71 -4.18 12.91 1.90
CA ASP A 71 -3.66 12.16 3.06
C ASP A 71 -4.31 10.77 3.22
N GLN A 72 -5.35 10.49 2.43
CA GLN A 72 -6.06 9.22 2.44
C GLN A 72 -6.43 8.81 1.02
N TRP A 73 -6.52 7.50 0.80
CA TRP A 73 -6.98 6.94 -0.46
C TRP A 73 -7.97 5.78 -0.24
N PRO A 74 -9.07 5.72 -1.02
CA PRO A 74 -9.53 6.77 -1.92
C PRO A 74 -9.88 8.07 -1.15
N PRO A 75 -9.86 9.24 -1.81
CA PRO A 75 -10.28 10.48 -1.16
C PRO A 75 -11.72 10.35 -0.65
N ILE A 76 -12.03 10.93 0.51
CA ILE A 76 -13.42 10.99 0.98
C ILE A 76 -14.20 11.92 0.06
N THR A 77 -15.01 11.33 -0.81
CA THR A 77 -15.97 12.06 -1.65
C THR A 77 -17.38 11.78 -1.17
N VAL A 78 -18.19 12.82 -0.96
CA VAL A 78 -19.64 12.67 -0.74
C VAL A 78 -20.28 12.47 -2.11
N ALA A 79 -20.37 11.22 -2.58
CA ALA A 79 -20.94 10.91 -3.89
C ALA A 79 -21.83 9.66 -3.84
N GLY A 80 -22.85 9.61 -4.70
CA GLY A 80 -23.82 8.51 -4.78
C GLY A 80 -23.22 7.18 -5.26
N ALA A 81 -23.99 6.09 -5.16
CA ALA A 81 -23.50 4.70 -5.33
C ALA A 81 -22.65 4.43 -6.60
N PHE A 82 -22.99 5.04 -7.75
CA PHE A 82 -22.23 4.87 -9.00
C PHE A 82 -20.86 5.55 -8.98
N ALA A 83 -20.73 6.69 -8.29
CA ALA A 83 -19.45 7.34 -8.11
C ALA A 83 -18.54 6.56 -7.15
N GLN A 84 -19.12 5.77 -6.24
CA GLN A 84 -18.38 4.99 -5.26
C GLN A 84 -17.59 3.84 -5.90
N GLU A 85 -18.16 3.11 -6.87
CA GLU A 85 -17.42 2.05 -7.57
C GLU A 85 -16.24 2.59 -8.39
N ALA A 86 -16.44 3.70 -9.10
CA ALA A 86 -15.37 4.34 -9.88
C ALA A 86 -14.24 4.82 -8.96
N THR A 87 -14.59 5.40 -7.81
CA THR A 87 -13.62 5.83 -6.78
C THR A 87 -12.85 4.64 -6.18
N LEU A 88 -13.50 3.48 -5.97
CA LEU A 88 -12.83 2.28 -5.45
C LEU A 88 -11.85 1.64 -6.45
N ARG A 89 -12.08 1.81 -7.75
CA ARG A 89 -11.16 1.36 -8.81
C ARG A 89 -10.07 2.39 -9.14
N GLY A 90 -10.29 3.65 -8.76
CA GLY A 90 -9.32 4.73 -8.90
C GLY A 90 -8.04 4.42 -8.14
N ARG A 91 -6.90 4.55 -8.83
CA ARG A 91 -5.57 4.46 -8.22
C ARG A 91 -4.96 5.87 -8.19
N PRO A 92 -4.16 6.19 -7.17
CA PRO A 92 -3.38 7.43 -7.20
C PRO A 92 -2.35 7.33 -8.33
N ILE A 93 -1.95 8.46 -8.90
CA ILE A 93 -0.93 8.49 -9.95
C ILE A 93 0.49 8.42 -9.38
N ALA A 94 0.66 8.84 -8.12
CA ALA A 94 1.90 8.71 -7.38
C ALA A 94 1.61 8.56 -5.88
N VAL A 95 2.56 7.97 -5.16
CA VAL A 95 2.53 7.82 -3.70
C VAL A 95 3.80 8.41 -3.12
N GLU A 96 3.67 9.33 -2.17
CA GLU A 96 4.77 9.87 -1.38
C GLU A 96 4.81 9.12 -0.04
N ILE A 97 5.99 8.61 0.31
CA ILE A 97 6.26 7.91 1.54
C ILE A 97 7.32 8.71 2.29
N THR A 98 6.98 9.16 3.49
CA THR A 98 7.93 9.80 4.40
C THR A 98 8.18 8.89 5.59
N LEU A 99 9.44 8.52 5.80
CA LEU A 99 9.91 7.78 6.98
C LEU A 99 10.66 8.76 7.87
N ASP A 100 10.19 8.95 9.10
CA ASP A 100 10.92 9.69 10.13
C ASP A 100 11.76 8.69 10.93
N THR A 101 13.08 8.79 10.79
CA THR A 101 14.03 7.83 11.35
C THR A 101 14.78 8.45 12.52
N GLU A 102 15.09 7.65 13.55
CA GLU A 102 15.88 8.13 14.70
C GLU A 102 17.29 8.59 14.28
N ASP A 103 17.92 7.87 13.35
CA ASP A 103 19.33 8.06 13.03
C ASP A 103 19.55 9.11 11.93
N TRP A 104 18.64 9.23 10.95
CA TRP A 104 18.84 10.02 9.73
C TRP A 104 17.79 11.11 9.52
N GLY A 105 16.84 11.28 10.44
CA GLY A 105 15.72 12.18 10.27
C GLY A 105 14.78 11.72 9.16
N LYS A 106 14.21 12.66 8.40
CA LYS A 106 13.18 12.38 7.39
C LYS A 106 13.76 11.91 6.07
N VAL A 107 13.35 10.72 5.64
CA VAL A 107 13.61 10.16 4.31
C VAL A 107 12.30 10.20 3.50
N VAL A 108 12.31 10.87 2.35
CA VAL A 108 11.14 11.00 1.47
C VAL A 108 11.38 10.25 0.17
N ARG A 109 10.39 9.46 -0.26
CA ARG A 109 10.37 8.77 -1.56
C ARG A 109 9.03 8.99 -2.24
N ILE A 110 9.08 9.37 -3.51
CA ILE A 110 7.91 9.42 -4.39
C ILE A 110 8.00 8.24 -5.36
N VAL A 111 6.89 7.52 -5.52
CA VAL A 111 6.77 6.37 -6.43
C VAL A 111 5.58 6.59 -7.33
N GLU A 112 5.82 6.63 -8.64
CA GLU A 112 4.76 6.67 -9.65
C GLU A 112 4.02 5.32 -9.71
N VAL A 113 2.70 5.39 -9.90
CA VAL A 113 1.86 4.21 -10.04
C VAL A 113 1.57 3.99 -11.52
N ALA A 114 1.99 2.84 -12.04
CA ALA A 114 1.76 2.49 -13.44
C ALA A 114 0.25 2.53 -13.79
N GLY A 115 -0.07 3.13 -14.93
CA GLY A 115 -1.40 3.15 -15.57
C GLY A 115 -1.95 1.76 -15.86
#